data_AF-A0A2N6T276-F1
#
_entry.id   AF-A0A2N6T276-F1
#
_cell.length_a   1.000
_cell.length_b   1.000
_cell.length_c   1.000
_cell.angle_alpha   90.00
_cell.angle_beta   90.00
_cell.angle_gamma   90.00
#
_symmetry.space_group_name_H-M   'P 1'
#
loop_
_entity.id
_entity.type
_entity.pdbx_description
1 polymer ?
#
loop_
_entity_poly.entity_id
_entity_poly.type
_entity_poly.pdbx_seq_one_letter_code
_entity_poly.pdbx_strand_id
1 'polypeptide(L)'
;MGTRWSAVSDAECWWEPDPVVTEQVLQGRRRIADLSTEDTNWVVAELSARRRTVAEIARALGCTPRHVKRVRARPVVRVMRAFAEERSRAVGCERRAVDAESMARRVVAERDALARGRFSSGSTPVIPPHYP
;
A
#
# COMPACT_ATOMS: atom_id res chain seq x y z
N MET A 1 54.13 -7.15 6.22
CA MET A 1 53.44 -6.98 4.92
C MET A 1 51.97 -7.28 5.13
N GLY A 2 51.18 -6.26 5.49
CA GLY A 2 49.75 -6.41 5.73
C GLY A 2 49.00 -6.04 4.47
N THR A 3 48.27 -6.99 3.89
CA THR A 3 47.38 -6.75 2.76
C THR A 3 46.24 -5.86 3.26
N ARG A 4 46.33 -4.57 2.95
CA ARG A 4 45.25 -3.60 3.15
C ARG A 4 44.13 -4.01 2.19
N TRP A 5 43.12 -4.69 2.71
CA TRP A 5 41.85 -4.86 2.01
C TRP A 5 41.26 -3.46 1.88
N SER A 6 41.57 -2.78 0.78
CA SER A 6 40.82 -1.59 0.39
C SER A 6 39.36 -2.01 0.34
N ALA A 7 38.53 -1.41 1.19
CA ALA A 7 37.09 -1.50 1.10
C ALA A 7 36.73 -1.08 -0.32
N VAL A 8 36.43 -2.06 -1.16
CA VAL A 8 35.91 -1.79 -2.48
C VAL A 8 34.54 -1.20 -2.21
N SER A 9 34.43 0.13 -2.28
CA SER A 9 33.16 0.82 -2.45
C SER A 9 32.68 0.54 -3.88
N ASP A 10 32.48 -0.74 -4.18
CA ASP A 10 31.60 -1.14 -5.26
C ASP A 10 30.22 -0.77 -4.76
N ALA A 11 29.74 0.40 -5.17
CA ALA A 11 28.31 0.60 -5.28
C ALA A 11 27.82 -0.44 -6.29
N GLU A 12 27.62 -1.68 -5.82
CA GLU A 12 26.87 -2.69 -6.54
C GLU A 12 25.56 -2.01 -6.92
N CYS A 13 25.39 -1.76 -8.22
CA CYS A 13 24.20 -1.12 -8.75
C CYS A 13 23.06 -2.15 -8.66
N TRP A 14 22.59 -2.38 -7.42
CA TRP A 14 21.48 -3.25 -7.14
C TRP A 14 20.23 -2.58 -7.68
N TRP A 15 19.55 -3.28 -8.59
CA TRP A 15 18.31 -2.76 -9.12
C TRP A 15 17.26 -2.73 -8.00
N GLU A 16 16.63 -1.57 -7.82
CA GLU A 16 15.49 -1.39 -6.92
C GLU A 16 14.26 -0.92 -7.72
N PRO A 17 13.05 -1.34 -7.32
CA PRO A 17 11.85 -0.87 -7.96
C PRO A 17 11.65 0.64 -7.75
N ASP A 18 11.67 1.41 -8.84
CA ASP A 18 11.31 2.81 -8.82
C ASP A 18 9.82 2.97 -8.41
N PRO A 19 9.51 3.69 -7.30
CA PRO A 19 8.14 3.85 -6.84
C PRO A 19 7.23 4.62 -7.81
N VAL A 20 7.77 5.40 -8.76
CA VAL A 20 6.96 6.23 -9.66
C VAL A 20 6.79 5.65 -11.06
N VAL A 21 7.61 4.68 -11.47
CA VAL A 21 7.64 4.21 -12.87
C VAL A 21 6.30 3.63 -13.34
N THR A 22 5.63 2.83 -12.50
CA THR A 22 4.33 2.24 -12.83
C THR A 22 3.25 3.31 -12.93
N GLU A 23 3.31 4.34 -12.10
CA GLU A 23 2.34 5.42 -12.14
C GLU A 23 2.54 6.32 -13.36
N GLN A 24 3.79 6.57 -13.75
CA GLN A 24 4.11 7.27 -15.00
C GLN A 24 3.63 6.50 -16.23
N VAL A 25 3.71 5.17 -16.23
CA VAL A 25 3.14 4.32 -17.30
C VAL A 25 1.61 4.42 -17.33
N LEU A 26 0.94 4.36 -16.18
CA LEU A 26 -0.52 4.50 -16.11
C LEU A 26 -1.01 5.88 -16.57
N GLN A 27 -0.21 6.92 -16.32
CA GLN A 27 -0.46 8.29 -16.80
C GLN A 27 -0.08 8.50 -18.27
N GLY A 28 0.47 7.48 -18.94
CA GLY A 28 0.92 7.56 -20.34
C GLY A 28 2.17 8.40 -20.57
N ARG A 29 2.90 8.75 -19.49
CA ARG A 29 4.15 9.54 -19.53
C ARG A 29 5.37 8.72 -19.95
N ARG A 30 5.32 7.40 -19.72
CA ARG A 30 6.34 6.45 -20.20
C ARG A 30 5.67 5.30 -20.93
N ARG A 31 6.33 4.82 -21.99
CA ARG A 31 5.95 3.64 -22.75
C ARG A 31 7.07 2.61 -22.69
N ILE A 32 6.84 1.43 -23.26
CA ILE A 32 7.82 0.34 -23.25
C ILE A 32 9.19 0.73 -23.84
N ALA A 33 9.22 1.68 -24.79
CA ALA A 33 10.46 2.16 -25.39
C ALA A 33 11.33 2.99 -24.44
N ASP A 34 10.73 3.54 -23.38
CA ASP A 34 11.37 4.43 -22.41
C ASP A 34 11.83 3.68 -21.14
N LEU A 35 11.66 2.36 -21.11
CA LEU A 35 11.89 1.53 -19.92
C LEU A 35 13.07 0.58 -20.13
N SER A 36 13.83 0.37 -19.05
CA SER A 36 14.79 -0.73 -18.98
C SER A 36 14.07 -2.09 -18.99
N THR A 37 14.84 -3.17 -19.15
CA THR A 37 14.26 -4.53 -19.11
C THR A 37 13.72 -4.83 -17.72
N GLU A 38 14.43 -4.39 -16.69
CA GLU A 38 14.11 -4.54 -15.28
C GLU A 38 12.85 -3.75 -14.92
N ASP A 39 12.75 -2.49 -15.35
CA ASP A 39 11.55 -1.68 -15.14
C ASP A 39 10.35 -2.24 -15.89
N THR A 40 10.54 -2.74 -17.12
CA THR A 40 9.47 -3.40 -17.86
C THR A 40 8.97 -4.65 -17.12
N ASN A 41 9.89 -5.46 -16.59
CA ASN A 41 9.54 -6.63 -15.79
C ASN A 41 8.77 -6.22 -14.53
N TRP A 42 9.23 -5.16 -13.85
CA TRP A 42 8.60 -4.61 -12.65
C TRP A 42 7.19 -4.08 -12.93
N VAL A 43 7.01 -3.21 -13.92
CA VAL A 43 5.71 -2.63 -14.27
C VAL A 43 4.72 -3.74 -14.63
N VAL A 44 5.13 -4.73 -15.41
CA VAL A 44 4.27 -5.88 -15.74
C VAL A 44 3.93 -6.68 -14.48
N ALA A 45 4.89 -6.93 -13.58
CA ALA A 45 4.66 -7.62 -12.33
C ALA A 45 3.67 -6.88 -11.43
N GLU A 46 3.89 -5.58 -11.22
CA GLU A 46 3.10 -4.72 -10.36
C GLU A 46 1.67 -4.55 -10.88
N LEU A 47 1.49 -4.26 -12.17
CA LEU A 47 0.15 -4.17 -12.76
C LEU A 47 -0.59 -5.52 -12.72
N SER A 48 0.15 -6.63 -12.78
CA SER A 48 -0.44 -7.97 -12.58
C SER A 48 -0.87 -8.21 -11.14
N ALA A 49 -0.09 -7.76 -10.16
CA ALA A 49 -0.47 -7.78 -8.74
C ALA A 49 -1.73 -6.92 -8.49
N ARG A 50 -1.84 -5.78 -9.17
CA ARG A 50 -3.04 -4.91 -9.20
C ARG A 50 -4.21 -5.50 -10.01
N ARG A 51 -4.15 -6.77 -10.41
CA ARG A 51 -5.18 -7.51 -11.16
C ARG A 51 -5.54 -6.91 -12.52
N ARG A 52 -4.65 -6.14 -13.15
CA ARG A 52 -4.85 -5.67 -14.53
C ARG A 52 -4.75 -6.83 -15.52
N THR A 53 -5.62 -6.79 -16.52
CA THR A 53 -5.63 -7.74 -17.63
C THR A 53 -4.43 -7.53 -18.55
N VAL A 54 -4.09 -8.55 -19.34
CA VAL A 54 -3.02 -8.45 -20.35
C VAL A 54 -3.29 -7.30 -21.34
N ALA A 55 -4.55 -7.11 -21.73
CA ALA A 55 -4.94 -6.08 -22.69
C ALA A 55 -4.77 -4.66 -22.11
N GLU A 56 -5.14 -4.45 -20.83
CA GLU A 56 -4.94 -3.17 -20.15
C GLU A 56 -3.45 -2.84 -20.00
N ILE A 57 -2.64 -3.82 -19.60
CA ILE A 57 -1.19 -3.64 -19.47
C ILE A 57 -0.55 -3.31 -20.82
N ALA A 58 -0.95 -4.04 -21.86
CA ALA A 58 -0.46 -3.81 -23.22
C ALA A 58 -0.80 -2.39 -23.71
N ARG A 59 -2.02 -1.92 -23.42
CA ARG A 59 -2.45 -0.55 -23.73
C ARG A 59 -1.62 0.49 -22.97
N ALA A 60 -1.40 0.29 -21.67
CA ALA A 60 -0.63 1.21 -20.84
C ALA A 60 0.83 1.31 -21.29
N LEU A 61 1.45 0.18 -21.65
CA LEU A 61 2.84 0.14 -22.13
C LEU A 61 3.00 0.51 -23.61
N GLY A 62 1.90 0.66 -24.35
CA GLY A 62 1.93 0.91 -25.79
C GLY A 62 2.51 -0.27 -26.60
N CYS A 63 2.28 -1.50 -26.16
CA CYS A 63 2.81 -2.72 -26.79
C CYS A 63 1.70 -3.74 -27.14
N THR A 64 2.09 -4.86 -27.73
CA THR A 64 1.12 -5.94 -28.05
C THR A 64 0.82 -6.82 -26.83
N PRO A 65 -0.37 -7.42 -26.73
CA PRO A 65 -0.69 -8.41 -25.68
C PRO A 65 0.26 -9.62 -25.68
N ARG A 66 0.77 -10.02 -26.85
CA ARG A 66 1.75 -11.11 -26.98
C ARG A 66 3.06 -10.76 -26.28
N HIS A 67 3.50 -9.51 -26.37
CA HIS A 67 4.69 -9.04 -25.66
C HIS A 67 4.51 -9.15 -24.14
N VAL A 68 3.39 -8.66 -23.61
CA VAL A 68 3.08 -8.75 -22.17
C VAL A 68 3.06 -10.21 -21.69
N LYS A 69 2.46 -11.13 -22.47
CA LYS A 69 2.48 -12.57 -22.14
C LYS A 69 3.91 -13.13 -22.07
N ARG A 70 4.78 -12.75 -23.00
CA ARG A 70 6.20 -13.16 -22.98
C ARG A 70 6.93 -12.63 -21.75
N VAL A 71 6.72 -11.37 -21.39
CA VAL A 71 7.32 -10.79 -20.18
C VAL A 71 6.80 -11.49 -18.93
N ARG A 72 5.48 -11.67 -18.81
CA ARG A 72 4.84 -12.39 -17.69
C ARG A 72 5.36 -13.82 -17.49
N ALA A 73 5.78 -14.49 -18.55
CA ALA A 73 6.33 -15.84 -18.47
C ALA A 73 7.75 -15.91 -17.88
N ARG A 74 8.44 -14.76 -17.74
CA ARG A 74 9.79 -14.73 -17.17
C ARG A 74 9.76 -15.07 -15.67
N PRO A 75 10.63 -15.94 -15.16
CA PRO A 75 10.67 -16.29 -13.73
C PRO A 75 10.82 -15.08 -12.80
N VAL A 76 11.65 -14.11 -13.18
CA VAL A 76 11.85 -12.88 -12.39
C VAL A 76 10.57 -12.08 -12.18
N VAL A 77 9.67 -12.06 -13.17
CA VAL A 77 8.39 -11.34 -13.07
C VAL A 77 7.45 -12.00 -12.07
N ARG A 78 7.54 -13.33 -11.89
CA ARG A 78 6.80 -14.05 -10.84
C ARG A 78 7.28 -13.65 -9.44
N VAL A 79 8.58 -13.52 -9.25
CA VAL A 79 9.19 -13.08 -7.97
C VAL A 79 8.83 -11.63 -7.68
N MET A 80 9.02 -10.72 -8.66
CA MET A 80 8.65 -9.32 -8.54
C MET A 80 7.15 -9.14 -8.23
N ARG A 81 6.29 -9.98 -8.81
CA ARG A 81 4.85 -9.94 -8.55
C ARG A 81 4.54 -10.32 -7.10
N ALA A 82 5.15 -11.40 -6.60
CA ALA A 82 4.99 -11.80 -5.20
C ALA A 82 5.45 -10.68 -4.24
N PHE A 83 6.58 -10.03 -4.56
CA PHE A 83 7.06 -8.87 -3.82
C PHE A 83 6.06 -7.69 -3.86
N ALA A 84 5.51 -7.34 -5.02
CA ALA A 84 4.52 -6.28 -5.16
C ALA A 84 3.21 -6.59 -4.39
N GLU A 85 2.77 -7.85 -4.38
CA GLU A 85 1.63 -8.32 -3.61
C GLU A 85 1.89 -8.18 -2.11
N GLU A 86 3.07 -8.57 -1.62
CA GLU A 86 3.46 -8.44 -0.21
C GLU A 86 3.52 -6.98 0.23
N ARG A 87 4.15 -6.11 -0.58
CA ARG A 87 4.18 -4.66 -0.33
C ARG A 87 2.77 -4.07 -0.22
N SER A 88 1.86 -4.49 -1.11
CA SER A 88 0.46 -4.04 -1.08
C SER A 88 -0.28 -4.52 0.17
N ARG A 89 0.00 -5.75 0.63
CA ARG A 89 -0.57 -6.27 1.89
C ARG A 89 -0.06 -5.52 3.10
N ALA A 90 1.23 -5.23 3.17
CA ALA A 90 1.85 -4.47 4.25
C ALA A 90 1.19 -3.09 4.42
N VAL A 91 1.07 -2.33 3.31
CA VAL A 91 0.38 -1.02 3.30
C VAL A 91 -1.09 -1.15 3.73
N GLY A 92 -1.79 -2.20 3.27
CA GLY A 92 -3.18 -2.46 3.66
C GLY A 92 -3.34 -2.83 5.15
N CYS A 93 -2.38 -3.52 5.75
CA CYS A 93 -2.36 -3.80 7.19
C CYS A 93 -2.13 -2.53 7.99
N GLU A 94 -1.16 -1.71 7.61
CA GLU A 94 -0.87 -0.44 8.26
C GLU A 94 -2.09 0.50 8.25
N ARG A 95 -2.73 0.67 7.09
CA ARG A 95 -3.95 1.48 6.98
C ARG A 95 -5.07 0.98 7.89
N ARG A 96 -5.29 -0.34 7.93
CA ARG A 96 -6.30 -0.95 8.83
C ARG A 96 -5.97 -0.73 10.30
N ALA A 97 -4.69 -0.74 10.68
CA ALA A 97 -4.27 -0.46 12.05
C ALA A 97 -4.59 0.99 12.44
N VAL A 98 -4.27 1.96 11.57
CA VAL A 98 -4.58 3.39 11.78
C VAL A 98 -6.09 3.64 11.85
N ASP A 99 -6.87 3.00 10.97
CA ASP A 99 -8.32 3.11 10.95
C ASP A 99 -8.93 2.52 12.24
N ALA A 100 -8.43 1.37 12.69
CA ALA A 100 -8.86 0.72 13.92
C ALA A 100 -8.54 1.57 15.16
N GLU A 101 -7.36 2.19 15.21
CA GLU A 101 -6.98 3.09 16.29
C GLU A 101 -7.88 4.33 16.34
N SER A 102 -8.15 4.94 15.18
CA SER A 102 -9.05 6.09 15.08
C SER A 102 -10.47 5.75 15.53
N MET A 103 -10.96 4.57 15.15
CA MET A 103 -12.26 4.05 15.58
C MET A 103 -12.30 3.81 17.09
N ALA A 104 -11.27 3.18 17.65
CA ALA A 104 -11.18 2.91 19.08
C ALA A 104 -11.19 4.21 19.90
N ARG A 105 -10.44 5.23 19.48
CA ARG A 105 -10.44 6.56 20.10
C ARG A 105 -11.83 7.19 20.07
N ARG A 106 -12.54 7.10 18.94
CA ARG A 106 -13.90 7.62 18.81
C ARG A 106 -14.87 6.92 19.77
N VAL A 107 -14.84 5.59 19.83
CA VAL A 107 -15.71 4.80 20.71
C VAL A 107 -15.45 5.12 22.19
N VAL A 108 -14.19 5.26 22.60
CA VAL A 108 -13.84 5.65 23.98
C VAL A 108 -14.38 7.06 24.29
N ALA A 109 -14.19 8.02 23.39
CA ALA A 109 -14.68 9.38 23.58
C ALA A 109 -16.23 9.43 23.68
N GLU A 110 -16.94 8.68 22.84
CA GLU A 110 -18.40 8.55 22.88
C GLU A 110 -18.87 7.92 24.20
N ARG A 111 -18.23 6.82 24.63
CA ARG A 111 -18.52 6.18 25.92
C ARG A 111 -18.35 7.16 27.08
N ASP A 112 -17.25 7.90 27.10
CA ASP A 112 -16.94 8.83 28.18
C ASP A 112 -17.90 10.02 28.18
N ALA A 113 -18.37 10.47 27.01
CA ALA A 113 -19.41 11.49 26.90
C ALA A 113 -20.75 11.00 27.46
N LEU A 114 -21.15 9.76 27.15
CA LEU A 114 -22.36 9.16 27.71
C LEU A 114 -22.27 8.96 29.22
N ALA A 115 -21.10 8.56 29.74
CA ALA A 115 -20.86 8.42 31.17
C ALA A 115 -20.99 9.76 31.90
N ARG A 116 -20.46 10.85 31.33
CA ARG A 116 -20.62 12.20 31.88
C ARG A 116 -22.07 12.69 31.82
N GLY A 117 -22.81 12.36 30.75
CA GLY A 117 -24.23 12.74 30.60
C GLY A 117 -25.19 12.01 31.54
N ARG A 118 -24.86 10.79 32.02
CA ARG A 118 -25.70 10.04 32.97
C ARG A 118 -25.64 10.57 34.41
N PHE A 119 -24.67 11.41 34.76
CA PHE A 119 -24.52 11.93 36.12
C PHE A 119 -25.24 13.27 36.38
N SER A 120 -25.83 13.92 35.36
CA SER A 120 -26.47 15.24 35.51
C SER A 120 -27.98 15.21 35.77
N SER A 121 -28.61 14.03 35.91
CA SER A 121 -30.05 13.89 36.19
C SER A 121 -30.37 13.42 37.61
N GLY A 122 -29.52 13.79 38.58
CA GLY A 122 -29.85 13.73 40.01
C GLY A 122 -30.89 14.79 40.40
N SER A 123 -32.07 14.76 39.79
CA SER A 123 -33.25 15.45 40.32
C SER A 123 -33.64 14.74 41.60
N THR A 124 -33.29 15.33 42.74
CA THR A 124 -33.75 14.88 44.06
C THR A 124 -35.28 14.81 44.01
N PRO A 125 -35.91 13.67 44.35
CA PRO A 125 -37.36 13.63 44.43
C PRO A 125 -37.78 14.56 45.57
N VAL A 126 -38.42 15.68 45.22
CA VAL A 126 -39.08 16.56 46.19
C VAL A 126 -40.28 15.77 46.70
N ILE A 127 -40.15 15.16 47.88
CA ILE A 127 -41.26 14.53 48.59
C ILE A 127 -42.19 15.67 49.03
N PRO A 128 -43.43 15.76 48.51
CA PRO A 128 -44.34 16.82 48.94
C PRO A 128 -44.73 16.61 50.41
N PRO A 129 -44.81 17.68 51.23
CA PRO A 129 -45.24 17.56 52.61
C PRO A 129 -46.71 17.14 52.65
N HIS A 130 -46.97 16.01 53.31
CA HIS A 130 -48.31 15.64 53.76
C HIS A 130 -48.75 16.63 54.83
N TYR A 131 -49.74 17.46 54.53
CA TYR A 131 -50.46 18.24 55.54
C TYR A 131 -51.58 17.39 56.15
N PRO A 132 -51.79 17.47 57.47
CA PRO A 132 -52.81 16.70 58.21
C PRO A 132 -54.24 17.16 57.93
#